data_AF-A0A3D5ZTL4-F1
#
_entry.id   AF-A0A3D5ZTL4-F1
#
_cell.length_a   1.000
_cell.length_b   1.000
_cell.length_c   1.000
_cell.angle_alpha   90.00
_cell.angle_beta   90.00
_cell.angle_gamma   90.00
#
_symmetry.space_group_name_H-M   'P 1'
#
loop_
_entity.id
_entity.type
_entity.pdbx_description
1 polymer ?
#
loop_
_entity_poly.entity_id
_entity_poly.type
_entity_poly.pdbx_seq_one_letter_code
_entity_poly.pdbx_strand_id
1 'polypeptide(L)'
;MDNEKKNPVKSDKTQKNISENKQKKTKKPNGFGAKVGYYFKDSLFLYSYILVGGFIGAALMYMQKTDIIKNYVAAIFAVINAALYCVVARNIFYKTGEDAAVSKHANDVERRHMIETDNYFELDKTKEYDIKKAIIFAVIGILPQVILLIIKTVGTIFSGNFTALDGGIRFLCGIIYPVFYAFDETASAFYGAFAIIIIVVPVILGYYLGAKKASKVYEKAEKLKEEFGDSGK
;
A
#
# COMPACT_ATOMS: atom_id res chain seq x y z
N MET A 1 -21.62 -66.84 -25.88
CA MET A 1 -22.60 -66.53 -24.81
C MET A 1 -21.96 -65.60 -23.81
N ASP A 2 -21.90 -64.32 -24.19
CA ASP A 2 -22.43 -63.15 -23.47
C ASP A 2 -22.13 -63.02 -21.97
N ASN A 3 -21.29 -62.06 -21.59
CA ASN A 3 -21.76 -60.67 -21.40
C ASN A 3 -20.64 -59.79 -20.81
N GLU A 4 -20.22 -58.79 -21.59
CA GLU A 4 -19.62 -57.57 -21.08
C GLU A 4 -20.58 -56.87 -20.11
N LYS A 5 -20.11 -56.53 -18.90
CA LYS A 5 -20.74 -55.48 -18.09
C LYS A 5 -19.75 -54.35 -17.86
N LYS A 6 -19.86 -53.36 -18.75
CA LYS A 6 -19.37 -51.98 -18.56
C LYS A 6 -19.99 -51.42 -17.28
N ASN A 7 -19.17 -51.04 -16.31
CA ASN A 7 -19.58 -50.18 -15.22
C ASN A 7 -19.33 -48.72 -15.62
N PRO A 8 -20.35 -47.86 -15.67
CA PRO A 8 -20.19 -46.47 -16.07
C PRO A 8 -19.64 -45.61 -14.92
N VAL A 9 -18.66 -44.81 -15.32
CA VAL A 9 -18.11 -43.59 -14.72
C VAL A 9 -19.10 -42.89 -13.77
N LYS A 10 -18.73 -42.84 -12.49
CA LYS A 10 -19.44 -42.10 -11.43
C LYS A 10 -18.78 -40.73 -11.13
N SER A 11 -18.16 -40.08 -12.12
CA SER A 11 -17.44 -38.80 -11.91
C SER A 11 -18.25 -37.54 -12.20
N ASP A 12 -19.47 -37.62 -12.72
CA ASP A 12 -20.04 -36.47 -13.45
C ASP A 12 -21.06 -35.60 -12.68
N LYS A 13 -21.40 -35.94 -11.43
CA LYS A 13 -22.37 -35.15 -10.63
C LYS A 13 -21.75 -34.33 -9.51
N THR A 14 -20.57 -34.70 -9.04
CA THR A 14 -19.88 -33.96 -7.96
C THR A 14 -19.11 -32.75 -8.51
N GLN A 15 -18.51 -32.87 -9.70
CA GLN A 15 -17.80 -31.75 -10.34
C GLN A 15 -18.75 -30.67 -10.87
N LYS A 16 -19.94 -31.06 -11.35
CA LYS A 16 -20.96 -30.12 -11.84
C LYS A 16 -21.53 -29.22 -10.74
N ASN A 17 -21.68 -29.77 -9.52
CA ASN A 17 -22.14 -28.99 -8.36
C ASN A 17 -21.07 -28.06 -7.78
N ILE A 18 -19.78 -28.28 -8.06
CA ILE A 18 -18.70 -27.38 -7.63
C ILE A 18 -18.50 -26.25 -8.67
N SER A 19 -18.68 -26.53 -9.96
CA SER A 19 -18.59 -25.52 -11.03
C SER A 19 -19.80 -24.58 -11.04
N GLU A 20 -21.03 -25.09 -10.83
CA GLU A 20 -22.23 -24.25 -10.79
C GLU A 20 -22.29 -23.34 -9.53
N ASN A 21 -21.70 -23.77 -8.41
CA ASN A 21 -21.67 -22.95 -7.18
C ASN A 21 -20.53 -21.91 -7.17
N LYS A 22 -19.52 -22.04 -8.05
CA LYS A 22 -18.51 -20.99 -8.29
C LYS A 22 -18.96 -19.93 -9.31
N GLN A 23 -19.95 -20.23 -10.15
CA GLN A 23 -20.50 -19.25 -11.11
C GLN A 23 -21.47 -18.22 -10.49
N LYS A 24 -21.87 -18.38 -9.23
CA LYS A 24 -22.72 -17.42 -8.49
C LYS A 24 -22.02 -16.84 -7.26
N LYS A 25 -21.00 -16.00 -7.48
CA LYS A 25 -20.44 -14.96 -6.58
C LYS A 25 -19.07 -14.62 -7.18
N THR A 26 -18.82 -13.50 -7.85
CA THR A 26 -19.18 -12.12 -7.51
C THR A 26 -19.04 -11.26 -8.77
N LYS A 27 -20.13 -10.68 -9.27
CA LYS A 27 -20.02 -9.45 -10.07
C LYS A 27 -19.53 -8.36 -9.12
N LYS A 28 -18.22 -8.06 -9.12
CA LYS A 28 -17.69 -6.81 -8.55
C LYS A 28 -17.27 -5.89 -9.69
N PRO A 29 -17.41 -4.58 -9.51
CA PRO A 29 -17.47 -3.65 -10.62
C PRO A 29 -16.08 -3.51 -11.21
N ASN A 30 -15.89 -3.94 -12.46
CA ASN A 30 -14.74 -3.56 -13.27
C ASN A 30 -14.78 -2.07 -13.71
N GLY A 31 -15.47 -1.22 -12.92
CA GLY A 31 -15.59 0.21 -13.16
C GLY A 31 -14.41 0.97 -12.54
N PHE A 32 -14.03 2.07 -13.17
CA PHE A 32 -13.00 3.00 -12.70
C PHE A 32 -13.16 3.35 -11.19
N GLY A 33 -14.40 3.52 -10.72
CA GLY A 33 -14.70 3.80 -9.31
C GLY A 33 -14.32 2.69 -8.32
N ALA A 34 -14.36 1.41 -8.72
CA ALA A 34 -13.94 0.31 -7.84
C ALA A 34 -12.42 0.24 -7.69
N LYS A 35 -11.68 0.56 -8.77
CA LYS A 35 -10.23 0.69 -8.74
C LYS A 35 -9.82 1.85 -7.82
N VAL A 36 -10.43 3.03 -7.98
CA VAL A 36 -10.15 4.19 -7.13
C VAL A 36 -10.48 3.91 -5.66
N GLY A 37 -11.64 3.29 -5.38
CA GLY A 37 -12.04 2.94 -4.01
C GLY A 37 -11.08 1.96 -3.32
N TYR A 38 -10.50 1.01 -4.05
CA TYR A 38 -9.47 0.12 -3.54
C TYR A 38 -8.21 0.88 -3.09
N TYR A 39 -7.67 1.75 -3.96
CA TYR A 39 -6.47 2.53 -3.62
C TYR A 39 -6.71 3.51 -2.47
N PHE A 40 -7.91 4.09 -2.41
CA PHE A 40 -8.27 5.06 -1.38
C PHE A 40 -8.39 4.42 0.01
N LYS A 41 -8.93 3.20 0.10
CA LYS A 41 -9.12 2.50 1.37
C LYS A 41 -7.80 2.24 2.10
N ASP A 42 -6.79 1.74 1.39
CA ASP A 42 -5.49 1.45 2.00
C ASP A 42 -4.69 2.75 2.26
N SER A 43 -4.94 3.80 1.48
CA SER A 43 -4.36 5.13 1.69
C SER A 43 -4.99 5.90 2.86
N LEU A 44 -6.23 5.59 3.27
CA LEU A 44 -6.87 6.20 4.44
C LEU A 44 -6.11 5.95 5.75
N PHE A 45 -5.45 4.81 5.88
CA PHE A 45 -4.60 4.51 7.02
C PHE A 45 -3.32 5.35 7.06
N LEU A 46 -2.75 5.71 5.89
CA LEU A 46 -1.65 6.67 5.83
C LEU A 46 -2.11 8.04 6.32
N TYR A 47 -3.30 8.47 5.90
CA TYR A 47 -3.85 9.76 6.28
C TYR A 47 -4.11 9.88 7.78
N SER A 48 -4.71 8.87 8.41
CA SER A 48 -4.94 8.91 9.85
C SER A 48 -3.62 9.03 10.62
N TYR A 49 -2.56 8.35 10.18
CA TYR A 49 -1.25 8.45 10.81
C TYR A 49 -0.55 9.79 10.55
N ILE A 50 -0.73 10.39 9.36
CA ILE A 50 -0.27 11.75 9.07
C ILE A 50 -0.98 12.76 9.97
N LEU A 51 -2.29 12.62 10.21
CA LEU A 51 -3.05 13.49 11.11
C LEU A 51 -2.58 13.35 12.56
N VAL A 52 -2.41 12.13 13.06
CA VAL A 52 -1.87 11.87 14.40
C VAL A 52 -0.45 12.43 14.53
N GLY A 53 0.39 12.20 13.52
CA GLY A 53 1.74 12.78 13.45
C GLY A 53 1.72 14.31 13.41
N GLY A 54 0.71 14.92 12.81
CA GLY A 54 0.48 16.36 12.81
C GLY A 54 0.15 16.92 14.19
N PHE A 55 -0.72 16.24 14.95
CA PHE A 55 -1.00 16.62 16.34
C PHE A 55 0.21 16.49 17.25
N ILE A 56 0.97 15.40 17.12
CA ILE A 56 2.23 15.21 17.84
C ILE A 56 3.22 16.31 17.45
N GLY A 57 3.36 16.59 16.16
CA GLY A 57 4.24 17.65 15.67
C GLY A 57 3.87 19.03 16.21
N ALA A 58 2.57 19.37 16.24
CA ALA A 58 2.08 20.62 16.81
C ALA A 58 2.38 20.73 18.32
N ALA A 59 2.21 19.64 19.07
CA ALA A 59 2.54 19.59 20.50
C ALA A 59 4.05 19.79 20.75
N LEU A 60 4.89 19.15 19.92
CA LEU A 60 6.35 19.31 20.02
C LEU A 60 6.80 20.73 19.70
N MET A 61 6.22 21.38 18.68
CA MET A 61 6.50 22.79 18.39
C MET A 61 6.09 23.73 19.53
N TYR A 62 5.02 23.40 20.26
CA TYR A 62 4.62 24.19 21.44
C TYR A 62 5.67 24.06 22.57
N MET A 63 6.23 22.87 22.76
CA MET A 63 7.29 22.63 23.76
C MET A 63 8.61 23.34 23.41
N GLN A 64 8.93 23.49 22.12
CA GLN A 64 10.17 24.11 21.62
C GLN A 64 10.28 25.62 21.90
N LYS A 65 9.21 26.29 22.33
CA LYS A 65 9.24 27.73 22.62
C LYS A 65 9.93 28.10 23.93
N THR A 66 10.37 27.15 24.74
CA THR A 66 10.92 27.42 26.07
C THR A 66 12.14 26.53 26.36
N ASP A 67 13.33 27.13 26.40
CA ASP A 67 14.63 26.51 26.76
C ASP A 67 15.24 25.53 25.74
N ILE A 68 16.57 25.63 25.59
CA ILE A 68 17.41 24.79 24.71
C ILE A 68 17.21 23.28 24.98
N ILE A 69 17.05 22.88 26.24
CA ILE A 69 16.86 21.48 26.63
C ILE A 69 15.55 20.92 26.05
N LYS A 70 14.48 21.71 25.99
CA LYS A 70 13.20 21.27 25.42
C LYS A 70 13.28 21.12 23.91
N ASN A 71 14.17 21.87 23.24
CA ASN A 71 14.42 21.72 21.80
C ASN A 71 15.02 20.36 21.45
N TYR A 72 16.03 19.91 22.20
CA TYR A 72 16.62 18.58 22.00
C TYR A 72 15.63 17.45 22.29
N VAL A 73 14.85 17.57 23.36
CA VAL A 73 13.80 16.59 23.69
C VAL A 73 12.76 16.52 22.57
N ALA A 74 12.30 17.66 22.06
CA ALA A 74 11.35 17.71 20.96
C ALA A 74 11.91 17.14 19.65
N ALA A 75 13.20 17.39 19.36
CA ALA A 75 13.89 16.80 18.21
C ALA A 75 13.94 15.27 18.30
N ILE A 76 14.28 14.71 19.47
CA ILE A 76 14.30 13.26 19.72
C ILE A 76 12.92 12.66 19.51
N PHE A 77 11.87 13.26 20.10
CA PHE A 77 10.50 12.79 19.91
C PHE A 77 10.04 12.87 18.46
N ALA A 78 10.47 13.88 17.71
CA ALA A 78 10.14 14.00 16.30
C ALA A 78 10.84 12.94 15.44
N VAL A 79 12.11 12.60 15.73
CA VAL A 79 12.81 11.48 15.08
C VAL A 79 12.10 10.14 15.38
N ILE A 80 11.69 9.92 16.64
CA ILE A 80 10.94 8.73 17.04
C ILE A 80 9.60 8.67 16.30
N ASN A 81 8.88 9.80 16.20
CA ASN A 81 7.61 9.89 15.48
C ASN A 81 7.77 9.54 13.98
N ALA A 82 8.81 10.09 13.33
CA ALA A 82 9.14 9.76 11.95
C ALA A 82 9.52 8.28 11.77
N ALA A 83 10.31 7.71 12.68
CA ALA A 83 10.69 6.31 12.65
C ALA A 83 9.47 5.38 12.83
N LEU A 84 8.58 5.71 13.77
CA LEU A 84 7.31 4.98 13.99
C LEU A 84 6.44 5.02 12.74
N TYR A 85 6.31 6.20 12.11
CA TYR A 85 5.60 6.33 10.85
C TYR A 85 6.18 5.40 9.77
N CYS A 86 7.51 5.42 9.57
CA CYS A 86 8.18 4.57 8.58
C CYS A 86 7.94 3.08 8.83
N VAL A 87 8.00 2.63 10.08
CA VAL A 87 7.77 1.24 10.46
C VAL A 87 6.33 0.83 10.18
N VAL A 88 5.36 1.66 10.58
CA VAL A 88 3.94 1.36 10.38
C VAL A 88 3.58 1.36 8.89
N ALA A 89 3.96 2.41 8.15
CA ALA A 89 3.73 2.50 6.72
C ALA A 89 4.35 1.30 5.99
N ARG A 90 5.61 0.98 6.27
CA ARG A 90 6.28 -0.19 5.69
C ARG A 90 5.50 -1.47 5.95
N ASN A 91 5.07 -1.74 7.18
CA ASN A 91 4.40 -2.99 7.55
C ASN A 91 3.03 -3.14 6.88
N ILE A 92 2.26 -2.05 6.77
CA ILE A 92 0.96 -2.06 6.08
C ILE A 92 1.18 -2.42 4.61
N PHE A 93 2.06 -1.68 3.92
CA PHE A 93 2.28 -1.90 2.49
C PHE A 93 3.03 -3.19 2.20
N TYR A 94 3.81 -3.70 3.14
CA TYR A 94 4.39 -5.03 3.07
C TYR A 94 3.30 -6.10 2.93
N LYS A 95 2.27 -6.04 3.78
CA LYS A 95 1.14 -6.97 3.67
C LYS A 95 0.38 -6.80 2.36
N THR A 96 0.11 -5.55 1.95
CA THR A 96 -0.54 -5.26 0.66
C THR A 96 0.27 -5.81 -0.52
N GLY A 97 1.59 -5.70 -0.50
CA GLY A 97 2.48 -6.22 -1.54
C GLY A 97 2.54 -7.75 -1.55
N GLU A 98 2.54 -8.39 -0.38
CA GLU A 98 2.44 -9.84 -0.23
C GLU A 98 1.12 -10.37 -0.83
N ASP A 99 -0.02 -9.79 -0.43
CA ASP A 99 -1.34 -10.16 -0.92
C ASP A 99 -1.49 -9.96 -2.46
N ALA A 100 -0.89 -8.89 -2.99
CA ALA A 100 -0.90 -8.62 -4.43
C ALA A 100 -0.06 -9.64 -5.23
N ALA A 101 1.07 -10.07 -4.69
CA ALA A 101 1.90 -11.09 -5.32
C ALA A 101 1.25 -12.48 -5.26
N VAL A 102 0.61 -12.81 -4.13
CA VAL A 102 -0.23 -14.02 -3.99
C VAL A 102 -1.35 -14.03 -5.03
N SER A 103 -2.05 -12.90 -5.20
CA SER A 103 -3.13 -12.78 -6.19
C SER A 103 -2.61 -12.94 -7.63
N LYS A 104 -1.43 -12.41 -7.93
CA LYS A 104 -0.79 -12.61 -9.23
C LYS A 104 -0.51 -14.09 -9.51
N HIS A 105 0.05 -14.81 -8.54
CA HIS A 105 0.30 -16.24 -8.69
C HIS A 105 -0.98 -17.06 -8.81
N ALA A 106 -2.03 -16.73 -8.05
CA ALA A 106 -3.33 -17.38 -8.19
C ALA A 106 -3.91 -17.18 -9.60
N ASN A 107 -3.85 -15.96 -10.14
CA ASN A 107 -4.29 -15.67 -11.49
C ASN A 107 -3.42 -16.36 -12.55
N ASP A 108 -2.12 -16.55 -12.30
CA ASP A 108 -1.24 -17.30 -13.21
C ASP A 108 -1.59 -18.79 -13.28
N VAL A 109 -1.98 -19.40 -12.15
CA VAL A 109 -2.49 -20.77 -12.11
C VAL A 109 -3.81 -20.88 -12.87
N GLU A 110 -4.74 -19.95 -12.65
CA GLU A 110 -6.00 -19.92 -13.39
C GLU A 110 -5.76 -19.69 -14.89
N ARG A 111 -4.80 -18.83 -15.28
CA ARG A 111 -4.38 -18.66 -16.68
C ARG A 111 -3.91 -19.96 -17.33
N ARG A 112 -3.06 -20.74 -16.64
CA ARG A 112 -2.61 -22.05 -17.13
C ARG A 112 -3.80 -23.01 -17.29
N HIS A 113 -4.69 -23.05 -16.30
CA HIS A 113 -5.87 -23.91 -16.34
C HIS A 113 -6.86 -23.55 -17.46
N MET A 114 -7.02 -22.26 -17.78
CA MET A 114 -7.83 -21.81 -18.92
C MET A 114 -7.26 -22.31 -20.25
N ILE A 115 -5.93 -22.27 -20.41
CA ILE A 115 -5.25 -22.75 -21.62
C ILE A 115 -5.40 -24.28 -21.75
N GLU A 116 -5.31 -25.01 -20.64
CA GLU A 116 -5.40 -26.47 -20.63
C GLU A 116 -6.83 -27.01 -20.82
N THR A 117 -7.85 -26.27 -20.35
CA THR A 117 -9.23 -26.77 -20.31
C THR A 117 -10.19 -26.04 -21.25
N ASP A 118 -9.72 -25.01 -21.96
CA ASP A 118 -10.50 -24.12 -22.83
C ASP A 118 -11.71 -23.44 -22.13
N ASN A 119 -11.74 -23.50 -20.80
CA ASN A 119 -12.74 -22.84 -19.97
C ASN A 119 -12.27 -21.44 -19.60
N TYR A 120 -13.16 -20.46 -19.66
CA TYR A 120 -12.85 -19.08 -19.29
C TYR A 120 -13.21 -18.78 -17.82
N PHE A 121 -12.25 -18.24 -17.07
CA PHE A 121 -12.42 -17.70 -15.72
C PHE A 121 -12.20 -16.18 -15.71
N GLU A 122 -12.96 -15.45 -14.88
CA GLU A 122 -12.80 -14.01 -14.73
C GLU A 122 -11.67 -13.71 -13.74
N LEU A 123 -10.49 -13.30 -14.25
CA LEU A 123 -9.31 -13.01 -13.44
C LEU A 123 -9.40 -11.65 -12.73
N ASP A 124 -9.09 -11.60 -11.44
CA ASP A 124 -9.01 -10.35 -10.68
C ASP A 124 -7.68 -9.61 -10.94
N LYS A 125 -7.61 -8.91 -12.07
CA LYS A 125 -6.44 -8.10 -12.47
C LYS A 125 -6.22 -6.89 -11.54
N THR A 126 -7.24 -6.50 -10.77
CA THR A 126 -7.14 -5.31 -9.90
C THR A 126 -6.25 -5.54 -8.69
N LYS A 127 -6.10 -6.79 -8.25
CA LYS A 127 -5.25 -7.16 -7.11
C LYS A 127 -3.86 -7.65 -7.50
N GLU A 128 -3.59 -7.92 -8.77
CA GLU A 128 -2.27 -8.41 -9.20
C GLU A 128 -1.15 -7.44 -8.85
N TYR A 129 0.00 -7.98 -8.44
CA TYR A 129 1.17 -7.17 -8.18
C TYR A 129 1.64 -6.39 -9.42
N ASP A 130 1.70 -5.06 -9.27
CA ASP A 130 2.42 -4.13 -10.13
C ASP A 130 3.07 -3.05 -9.25
N ILE A 131 4.34 -2.75 -9.50
CA ILE A 131 5.09 -1.71 -8.78
C ILE A 131 4.48 -0.32 -8.97
N LYS A 132 3.81 -0.06 -10.11
CA LYS A 132 3.11 1.20 -10.36
C LYS A 132 2.01 1.45 -9.32
N LYS A 133 1.42 0.39 -8.73
CA LYS A 133 0.44 0.51 -7.65
C LYS A 133 1.06 1.12 -6.39
N ALA A 134 2.31 0.75 -6.07
CA ALA A 134 3.03 1.35 -4.94
C ALA A 134 3.22 2.87 -5.12
N ILE A 135 3.54 3.30 -6.34
CA ILE A 135 3.66 4.71 -6.68
C ILE A 135 2.30 5.41 -6.54
N ILE A 136 1.21 4.79 -7.02
CA ILE A 136 -0.14 5.35 -6.90
C ILE A 136 -0.54 5.50 -5.42
N PHE A 137 -0.30 4.49 -4.58
CA PHE A 137 -0.55 4.58 -3.14
C PHE A 137 0.23 5.72 -2.49
N ALA A 138 1.51 5.87 -2.84
CA ALA A 138 2.36 6.92 -2.31
C ALA A 138 1.89 8.32 -2.77
N VAL A 139 1.55 8.48 -4.05
CA VAL A 139 1.04 9.74 -4.64
C VAL A 139 -0.28 10.13 -4.00
N ILE A 140 -1.20 9.18 -3.80
CA ILE A 140 -2.46 9.43 -3.09
C ILE A 140 -2.12 9.87 -1.67
N GLY A 141 -1.26 9.15 -0.94
CA GLY A 141 -0.90 9.48 0.44
C GLY A 141 -0.33 10.89 0.64
N ILE A 142 0.42 11.42 -0.33
CA ILE A 142 1.01 12.78 -0.26
C ILE A 142 0.13 13.89 -0.84
N LEU A 143 -1.00 13.54 -1.45
CA LEU A 143 -1.81 14.48 -2.24
C LEU A 143 -2.23 15.74 -1.44
N PRO A 144 -2.68 15.65 -0.17
CA PRO A 144 -3.07 16.83 0.60
C PRO A 144 -1.89 17.75 0.88
N GLN A 145 -0.69 17.20 1.09
CA GLN A 145 0.53 18.00 1.31
C GLN A 145 0.92 18.73 0.02
N VAL A 146 0.88 18.03 -1.12
CA VAL A 146 1.16 18.63 -2.43
C VAL A 146 0.15 19.73 -2.76
N ILE A 147 -1.15 19.49 -2.51
CA ILE A 147 -2.20 20.51 -2.72
C ILE A 147 -1.94 21.76 -1.87
N LEU A 148 -1.67 21.60 -0.56
CA LEU A 148 -1.37 22.76 0.29
C LEU A 148 -0.11 23.51 -0.15
N LEU A 149 0.93 22.81 -0.58
CA LEU A 149 2.15 23.42 -1.11
C LEU A 149 1.88 24.23 -2.39
N ILE A 150 1.06 23.70 -3.30
CA ILE A 150 0.65 24.41 -4.53
C ILE A 150 -0.14 25.66 -4.16
N ILE A 151 -1.15 25.54 -3.29
CA ILE A 151 -1.99 26.68 -2.87
C ILE A 151 -1.11 27.76 -2.21
N LYS A 152 -0.18 27.39 -1.33
CA LYS A 152 0.77 28.33 -0.73
C LYS A 152 1.65 28.99 -1.80
N THR A 153 2.19 28.22 -2.74
CA THR A 153 3.08 28.75 -3.78
C THR A 153 2.36 29.77 -4.66
N VAL A 154 1.17 29.42 -5.14
CA VAL A 154 0.31 30.31 -5.93
C VAL A 154 -0.08 31.53 -5.11
N GLY A 155 -0.57 31.35 -3.88
CA GLY A 155 -0.96 32.47 -3.01
C GLY A 155 0.17 33.46 -2.77
N THR A 156 1.39 32.96 -2.51
CA THR A 156 2.59 33.78 -2.31
C THR A 156 2.92 34.64 -3.55
N ILE A 157 2.70 34.11 -4.76
CA ILE A 157 2.93 34.83 -6.02
C ILE A 157 1.91 35.98 -6.21
N PHE A 158 0.65 35.78 -5.80
CA PHE A 158 -0.44 36.71 -6.15
C PHE A 158 -0.81 37.74 -5.06
N SER A 159 -0.57 37.46 -3.77
CA SER A 159 -1.28 38.21 -2.69
C SER A 159 -0.52 38.39 -1.37
N GLY A 160 0.75 38.01 -1.30
CA GLY A 160 1.56 38.12 -0.08
C GLY A 160 1.34 36.98 0.92
N ASN A 161 2.00 37.05 2.09
CA ASN A 161 2.16 35.92 3.02
C ASN A 161 0.85 35.37 3.61
N PHE A 162 0.64 34.05 3.50
CA PHE A 162 -0.50 33.31 4.08
C PHE A 162 -0.11 32.51 5.33
N THR A 163 -0.17 33.15 6.49
CA THR A 163 0.15 32.53 7.79
C THR A 163 -0.73 31.30 8.14
N ALA A 164 -1.99 31.27 7.70
CA ALA A 164 -2.87 30.11 7.92
C ALA A 164 -2.44 28.87 7.10
N LEU A 165 -1.97 29.07 5.86
CA LEU A 165 -1.43 27.99 5.02
C LEU A 165 -0.12 27.45 5.58
N ASP A 166 0.68 28.31 6.20
CA ASP A 166 1.91 27.90 6.89
C ASP A 166 1.60 26.96 8.05
N GLY A 167 0.59 27.26 8.86
CA GLY A 167 0.12 26.37 9.91
C GLY A 167 -0.35 25.00 9.37
N GLY A 168 -1.11 24.99 8.28
CA GLY A 168 -1.60 23.76 7.65
C GLY A 168 -0.48 22.88 7.06
N ILE A 169 0.52 23.48 6.41
CA ILE A 169 1.67 22.76 5.88
C ILE A 169 2.52 22.19 7.02
N ARG A 170 2.77 22.99 8.07
CA ARG A 170 3.49 22.52 9.27
C ARG A 170 2.78 21.36 9.95
N PHE A 171 1.45 21.43 10.03
CA PHE A 171 0.63 20.36 10.59
C PHE A 171 0.73 19.07 9.76
N LEU A 172 0.52 19.12 8.44
CA LEU A 172 0.63 17.92 7.60
C LEU A 172 2.06 17.39 7.46
N CYS A 173 3.07 18.21 7.72
CA CYS A 173 4.48 17.80 7.79
C CYS A 173 4.93 17.49 9.22
N GLY A 174 4.02 17.48 10.20
CA GLY A 174 4.34 17.37 11.64
C GLY A 174 5.08 16.10 12.05
N ILE A 175 5.09 15.07 11.19
CA ILE A 175 5.92 13.88 11.34
C ILE A 175 7.42 14.24 11.42
N ILE A 176 7.86 15.23 10.64
CA ILE A 176 9.28 15.57 10.46
C ILE A 176 9.59 17.04 10.78
N TYR A 177 8.59 17.91 10.74
CA TYR A 177 8.76 19.35 10.88
C TYR A 177 9.43 19.79 12.21
N PRO A 178 9.11 19.19 13.38
CA PRO A 178 9.76 19.57 14.63
C PRO A 178 11.24 19.18 14.71
N VAL A 179 11.70 18.20 13.92
CA VAL A 179 13.14 17.89 13.79
C VAL A 179 13.85 19.11 13.20
N PHE A 180 13.33 19.64 12.09
CA PHE A 180 13.96 20.76 11.38
C PHE A 180 13.81 22.08 12.12
N TYR A 181 12.68 22.30 12.79
CA TYR A 181 12.47 23.48 13.64
C TYR A 181 13.46 23.53 14.82
N ALA A 182 13.93 22.38 15.33
CA ALA A 182 14.94 22.34 16.39
C ALA A 182 16.32 22.83 15.93
N PHE A 183 16.61 22.78 14.62
CA PHE A 183 17.90 23.17 14.05
C PHE A 183 17.86 24.57 13.41
N ASP A 184 16.69 25.02 12.95
CA ASP A 184 16.50 26.33 12.33
C ASP A 184 15.03 26.78 12.45
N GLU A 185 14.74 27.88 13.14
CA GLU A 185 13.38 28.43 13.25
C GLU A 185 12.88 29.08 11.96
N THR A 186 13.80 29.46 11.06
CA THR A 186 13.51 30.00 9.73
C THR A 186 13.29 28.90 8.67
N ALA A 187 13.38 27.64 9.10
CA ALA A 187 13.20 26.45 8.30
C ALA A 187 11.87 26.45 7.51
N SER A 188 12.04 26.71 6.22
CA SER A 188 11.03 27.06 5.23
C SER A 188 10.25 25.86 4.68
N ALA A 189 9.31 26.15 3.77
CA ALA A 189 8.51 25.18 3.01
C ALA A 189 9.35 24.07 2.30
N PHE A 190 10.66 24.28 2.12
CA PHE A 190 11.60 23.29 1.58
C PHE A 190 11.68 22.01 2.41
N TYR A 191 11.45 22.07 3.73
CA TYR A 191 11.38 20.87 4.57
C TYR A 191 10.10 20.06 4.35
N GLY A 192 9.02 20.70 3.88
CA GLY A 192 7.82 19.98 3.43
C GLY A 192 8.11 19.00 2.29
N ALA A 193 9.12 19.28 1.45
CA ALA A 193 9.56 18.35 0.40
C ALA A 193 10.30 17.13 0.98
N PHE A 194 11.05 17.28 2.07
CA PHE A 194 11.67 16.14 2.77
C PHE A 194 10.63 15.24 3.46
N ALA A 195 9.50 15.81 3.92
CA ALA A 195 8.39 15.03 4.47
C ALA A 195 7.85 14.05 3.43
N ILE A 196 7.73 14.50 2.18
CA ILE A 196 7.24 13.70 1.06
C ILE A 196 8.13 12.46 0.87
N ILE A 197 9.46 12.60 0.95
CA ILE A 197 10.38 11.47 0.80
C ILE A 197 10.16 10.45 1.92
N ILE A 198 10.07 10.92 3.17
CA ILE A 198 9.85 10.08 4.35
C ILE A 198 8.48 9.37 4.30
N ILE A 199 7.50 9.96 3.61
CA ILE A 199 6.19 9.35 3.39
C ILE A 199 6.23 8.31 2.26
N VAL A 200 6.85 8.64 1.13
CA VAL A 200 6.83 7.85 -0.10
C VAL A 200 7.72 6.60 0.00
N VAL A 201 8.94 6.76 0.53
CA VAL A 201 9.95 5.69 0.52
C VAL A 201 9.49 4.44 1.29
N PRO A 202 8.95 4.53 2.52
CA PRO A 202 8.47 3.35 3.27
C PRO A 202 7.31 2.62 2.57
N VAL A 203 6.44 3.35 1.86
CA VAL A 203 5.32 2.78 1.10
C VAL A 203 5.86 1.92 -0.05
N ILE A 204 6.74 2.48 -0.87
CA ILE A 204 7.32 1.79 -2.03
C ILE A 204 8.16 0.59 -1.57
N LEU A 205 9.04 0.79 -0.59
CA LEU A 205 9.89 -0.28 -0.05
C LEU A 205 9.06 -1.38 0.62
N GLY A 206 8.07 -1.02 1.43
CA GLY A 206 7.17 -1.98 2.07
C GLY A 206 6.51 -2.87 1.03
N TYR A 207 5.85 -2.26 0.06
CA TYR A 207 5.15 -2.97 -1.02
C TYR A 207 6.08 -3.89 -1.83
N TYR A 208 7.24 -3.39 -2.24
CA TYR A 208 8.21 -4.19 -2.99
C TYR A 208 8.75 -5.38 -2.17
N LEU A 209 9.11 -5.16 -0.90
CA LEU A 209 9.64 -6.20 -0.03
C LEU A 209 8.61 -7.30 0.26
N GLY A 210 7.35 -6.91 0.47
CA GLY A 210 6.23 -7.85 0.67
C GLY A 210 6.04 -8.76 -0.54
N ALA A 211 5.99 -8.15 -1.73
CA ALA A 211 5.88 -8.90 -2.97
C ALA A 211 7.08 -9.84 -3.21
N LYS A 212 8.30 -9.36 -2.94
CA LYS A 212 9.52 -10.16 -3.08
C LYS A 212 9.54 -11.36 -2.13
N LYS A 213 9.02 -11.23 -0.90
CA LYS A 213 8.86 -12.37 0.01
C LYS A 213 7.92 -13.42 -0.59
N ALA A 214 6.74 -13.00 -1.02
CA ALA A 214 5.77 -13.91 -1.63
C ALA A 214 6.39 -14.65 -2.82
N SER A 215 6.96 -13.93 -3.79
CA SER A 215 7.59 -14.54 -4.96
C SER A 215 8.69 -15.55 -4.60
N LYS A 216 9.52 -15.29 -3.59
CA LYS A 216 10.53 -16.26 -3.11
C LYS A 216 9.91 -17.53 -2.52
N VAL A 217 8.77 -17.42 -1.84
CA VAL A 217 8.05 -18.60 -1.30
C VAL A 217 7.52 -19.45 -2.46
N TYR A 218 6.96 -18.82 -3.50
CA TYR A 218 6.47 -19.54 -4.67
C TYR A 218 7.59 -20.18 -5.48
N GLU A 219 8.70 -19.48 -5.71
CA GLU A 219 9.86 -20.04 -6.42
C GLU A 219 10.41 -21.27 -5.69
N LYS A 220 10.47 -21.24 -4.35
CA LYS A 220 10.85 -22.41 -3.54
C LYS A 220 9.84 -23.54 -3.67
N ALA A 221 8.54 -23.24 -3.67
CA ALA A 221 7.50 -24.25 -3.82
C ALA A 221 7.52 -24.90 -5.21
N GLU A 222 7.84 -24.14 -6.26
CA GLU A 222 7.98 -24.66 -7.63
C GLU A 222 9.20 -25.57 -7.77
N LYS A 223 10.37 -25.15 -7.24
CA LYS A 223 11.57 -26.00 -7.17
C LYS A 223 11.34 -27.30 -6.41
N LEU A 224 10.63 -27.25 -5.28
CA LEU A 224 10.28 -28.46 -4.53
C LEU A 224 9.33 -29.37 -5.34
N LYS A 225 8.39 -28.82 -6.12
CA LYS A 225 7.55 -29.63 -7.00
C LYS A 225 8.35 -30.29 -8.13
N GLU A 226 9.36 -29.62 -8.66
CA GLU A 226 10.24 -30.16 -9.69
C GLU A 226 11.17 -31.25 -9.12
N GLU A 227 11.76 -31.03 -7.94
CA GLU A 227 12.66 -31.98 -7.27
C GLU A 227 11.97 -33.24 -6.75
N PHE A 228 10.74 -33.11 -6.25
CA PHE A 228 9.97 -34.22 -5.68
C PHE A 228 8.87 -34.75 -6.60
N GLY A 229 8.88 -34.32 -7.87
CA GLY A 229 8.03 -34.73 -8.99
C GLY A 229 6.73 -35.42 -8.61
N ASP A 230 5.62 -34.67 -8.62
CA ASP A 230 4.23 -35.11 -8.41
C ASP A 230 4.12 -36.58 -7.91
N SER A 231 4.49 -36.81 -6.64
CA SER A 231 4.49 -38.14 -6.03
C SER A 231 3.07 -38.63 -5.72
N GLY A 232 2.11 -38.26 -6.56
CA GLY A 232 0.74 -38.72 -6.60
C GLY A 232 0.58 -39.78 -7.68
N LYS A 233 1.09 -40.99 -7.41
CA LYS A 233 0.57 -42.24 -7.98
C LYS A 233 0.08 -43.11 -6.85
#